data_AF-L9L7P6-F1
#
_entry.id   AF-L9L7P6-F1
#
_cell.length_a   1.000
_cell.length_b   1.000
_cell.length_c   1.000
_cell.angle_alpha   90.00
_cell.angle_beta   90.00
_cell.angle_gamma   90.00
#
_symmetry.space_group_name_H-M   'P 1'
#
loop_
_entity.id
_entity.type
_entity.pdbx_description
1 polymer ?
#
loop_
_entity_poly.entity_id
_entity_poly.type
_entity_poly.pdbx_seq_one_letter_code
_entity_poly.pdbx_strand_id
1 'polypeptide(L)'
;MGKELLTSSPCRCPSGVLLRYAGNQLGRLTYRCRVPIPRVSVVHLGPRFFAVTFRIKRFLTKKRKQNRLIRQWIQMKSDSKIRYNAKRGPWRRITLAL
;
A
#
# COMPACT_ATOMS: atom_id res chain seq x y z
N MET A 1 -26.49 -28.22 36.32
CA MET A 1 -27.62 -27.49 35.73
C MET A 1 -27.19 -26.07 35.47
N GLY A 2 -27.37 -25.56 34.24
CA GLY A 2 -27.21 -24.13 33.91
C GLY A 2 -25.88 -23.74 33.27
N LYS A 3 -25.72 -23.93 31.96
CA LYS A 3 -24.79 -23.11 31.17
C LYS A 3 -25.59 -21.96 30.57
N GLU A 4 -25.14 -20.75 30.83
CA GLU A 4 -25.70 -19.51 30.28
C GLU A 4 -25.77 -19.58 28.75
N LEU A 5 -26.97 -19.32 28.24
CA LEU A 5 -27.27 -19.17 26.82
C LEU A 5 -26.74 -17.82 26.35
N LEU A 6 -25.54 -17.80 25.74
CA LEU A 6 -25.17 -16.71 24.84
C LEU A 6 -26.01 -16.84 23.57
N THR A 7 -27.12 -16.12 23.55
CA THR A 7 -27.99 -15.90 22.39
C THR A 7 -27.23 -15.12 21.32
N SER A 8 -26.51 -15.83 20.46
CA SER A 8 -25.96 -15.25 19.25
C SER A 8 -27.09 -15.01 18.24
N SER A 9 -27.37 -13.74 17.99
CA SER A 9 -28.32 -13.31 16.96
C SER A 9 -27.87 -13.82 15.58
N PRO A 10 -28.77 -14.35 14.73
CA PRO A 10 -28.36 -14.87 13.43
C PRO A 10 -28.13 -13.70 12.47
N CYS A 11 -26.91 -13.60 11.95
CA CYS A 11 -26.62 -12.78 10.79
C CYS A 11 -27.40 -13.33 9.59
N ARG A 12 -28.37 -12.57 9.08
CA ARG A 12 -29.12 -12.92 7.85
C ARG A 12 -28.18 -12.86 6.64
N CYS A 13 -27.98 -14.00 5.97
CA CYS A 13 -27.42 -14.04 4.62
C CYS A 13 -28.55 -13.81 3.58
N PRO A 14 -28.35 -12.95 2.57
CA PRO A 14 -29.41 -12.56 1.63
C PRO A 14 -29.59 -13.53 0.43
N SER A 15 -29.23 -14.81 0.56
CA SER A 15 -29.22 -15.73 -0.59
C SER A 15 -29.92 -17.08 -0.42
N GLY A 16 -30.62 -17.34 0.69
CA GLY A 16 -31.61 -18.43 0.73
C GLY A 16 -31.12 -19.87 0.52
N VAL A 17 -29.82 -20.16 0.67
CA VAL A 17 -29.30 -21.53 0.54
C VAL A 17 -29.06 -22.16 1.91
N LEU A 18 -29.84 -23.19 2.23
CA LEU A 18 -29.68 -24.06 3.40
C LEU A 18 -28.36 -24.85 3.28
N LEU A 19 -27.32 -24.38 3.95
CA LEU A 19 -26.07 -25.14 4.12
C LEU A 19 -26.32 -26.26 5.14
N ARG A 20 -26.39 -27.51 4.67
CA ARG A 20 -26.26 -28.68 5.56
C ARG A 20 -24.84 -28.67 6.14
N TYR A 21 -24.72 -28.60 7.46
CA TYR A 21 -23.44 -28.72 8.16
C TYR A 21 -22.95 -30.18 8.06
N ALA A 22 -21.88 -30.40 7.29
CA ALA A 22 -21.00 -31.55 7.45
C ALA A 22 -19.73 -31.05 8.14
N GLY A 23 -19.59 -31.34 9.44
CA GLY A 23 -18.46 -30.89 10.25
C GLY A 23 -17.22 -31.75 10.01
N ASN A 24 -16.14 -31.13 9.53
CA ASN A 24 -14.81 -31.75 9.47
C ASN A 24 -13.82 -30.81 10.21
N GLN A 25 -13.13 -31.34 11.23
CA GLN A 25 -12.39 -30.64 12.31
C GLN A 25 -11.12 -29.83 11.93
N LEU A 26 -10.94 -29.37 10.70
CA LEU A 26 -9.76 -28.55 10.36
C LEU A 26 -10.19 -27.30 9.61
N GLY A 27 -10.44 -26.24 10.38
CA GLY A 27 -10.91 -24.93 9.95
C GLY A 27 -9.97 -24.21 9.00
N ARG A 28 -9.97 -24.60 7.73
CA ARG A 28 -9.51 -23.77 6.63
C ARG A 28 -10.62 -23.71 5.58
N LEU A 29 -11.51 -22.74 5.74
CA LEU A 29 -12.45 -22.32 4.69
C LEU A 29 -11.66 -21.73 3.51
N THR A 30 -11.12 -22.58 2.65
CA THR A 30 -10.64 -22.12 1.34
C THR A 30 -11.81 -22.19 0.39
N TYR A 31 -12.51 -21.07 0.23
CA TYR A 31 -13.35 -20.88 -0.94
C TYR A 31 -12.40 -20.74 -2.15
N ARG A 32 -12.25 -21.80 -2.94
CA ARG A 32 -11.59 -21.70 -4.25
C ARG A 32 -12.68 -21.59 -5.31
N CYS A 33 -13.10 -20.36 -5.60
CA CYS A 33 -13.77 -20.07 -6.86
C CYS A 33 -12.72 -20.15 -7.99
N ARG A 34 -12.67 -21.26 -8.73
CA ARG A 34 -11.93 -21.31 -9.99
C ARG A 34 -12.74 -20.57 -11.05
N VAL A 35 -12.53 -19.26 -11.17
CA VAL A 35 -13.00 -18.53 -12.36
C VAL A 35 -12.00 -18.81 -13.48
N PRO A 36 -12.42 -19.28 -14.66
CA PRO A 36 -11.53 -19.36 -15.81
C PRO A 36 -11.13 -17.93 -16.19
N ILE A 37 -9.85 -17.60 -16.02
CA ILE A 37 -9.28 -16.33 -16.50
C ILE A 37 -9.39 -16.35 -18.03
N PRO A 38 -10.18 -15.46 -18.68
CA PRO A 38 -10.16 -15.38 -20.12
C PRO A 38 -8.73 -14.98 -20.52
N ARG A 39 -8.13 -15.74 -21.44
CA ARG A 39 -6.88 -15.34 -22.11
C ARG A 39 -7.20 -14.15 -23.02
N VAL A 40 -7.42 -12.98 -22.43
CA VAL A 40 -7.25 -11.73 -23.15
C VAL A 40 -5.78 -11.70 -23.56
N SER A 41 -5.55 -11.75 -24.86
CA SER A 41 -4.28 -11.44 -25.49
C SER A 41 -3.85 -10.08 -24.97
N VAL A 42 -2.97 -10.09 -23.97
CA VAL A 42 -2.31 -8.89 -23.48
C VAL A 42 -1.43 -8.43 -24.62
N VAL A 43 -1.98 -7.58 -25.49
CA VAL A 43 -1.17 -6.68 -26.29
C VAL A 43 -0.42 -5.87 -25.24
N HIS A 44 0.83 -6.27 -24.99
CA HIS A 44 1.72 -5.51 -24.15
C HIS A 44 2.01 -4.23 -24.92
N LEU A 45 1.13 -3.24 -24.79
CA LEU A 45 1.50 -1.85 -24.96
C LEU A 45 2.52 -1.60 -23.85
N GLY A 46 3.77 -1.93 -24.15
CA GLY A 46 4.89 -1.73 -23.25
C GLY A 46 4.87 -0.27 -22.79
N PRO A 47 5.25 0.00 -21.53
CA PRO A 47 5.26 1.36 -21.04
C PRO A 47 6.16 2.18 -21.98
N ARG A 48 5.59 3.22 -22.61
CA ARG A 48 6.36 4.29 -23.23
C ARG A 48 7.14 4.96 -22.11
N PHE A 49 8.29 4.38 -21.76
CA PHE A 49 9.28 5.04 -20.95
C PHE A 49 9.71 6.26 -21.76
N PHE A 50 9.24 7.43 -21.34
CA PHE A 50 9.82 8.69 -21.79
C PHE A 50 11.35 8.55 -21.73
N ALA A 51 12.03 8.89 -22.83
CA ALA A 51 13.47 8.78 -22.94
C ALA A 51 14.14 9.86 -22.06
N VAL A 52 14.22 9.59 -20.75
CA VAL A 52 14.89 10.48 -19.80
C VAL A 52 16.40 10.28 -19.94
N THR A 53 17.12 11.35 -20.29
CA THR A 53 18.59 11.32 -20.41
C THR A 53 19.25 10.98 -19.07
N PHE A 54 20.46 10.41 -19.11
CA PHE A 54 21.20 10.05 -17.90
C PHE A 54 21.45 11.26 -16.98
N ARG A 55 21.65 12.45 -17.57
CA ARG A 55 21.82 13.71 -16.84
C ARG A 55 20.58 14.04 -16.01
N ILE A 56 19.39 13.95 -16.59
CA ILE A 56 18.11 14.20 -15.90
C ILE A 56 17.87 13.13 -14.82
N LYS A 57 18.13 11.85 -15.10
CA LYS A 57 18.04 10.78 -14.09
C LYS A 57 18.93 11.05 -12.87
N ARG A 58 20.17 11.50 -13.09
CA ARG A 58 21.10 11.87 -12.02
C ARG A 58 20.62 13.09 -11.22
N PHE A 59 20.03 14.08 -11.89
CA PHE A 59 19.47 15.25 -11.21
C PHE A 59 18.27 14.87 -10.32
N LEU A 60 17.32 14.12 -10.86
CA LEU A 60 16.12 13.69 -10.13
C LEU A 60 16.47 12.84 -8.91
N THR A 61 17.43 11.92 -9.04
CA THR A 61 17.91 11.10 -7.92
C THR A 61 18.58 11.94 -6.83
N LYS A 62 19.38 12.95 -7.19
CA LYS A 62 19.97 13.91 -6.23
C LYS A 62 18.88 14.71 -5.50
N LYS A 63 17.90 15.26 -6.22
CA LYS A 63 16.78 16.02 -5.62
C LYS A 63 15.96 15.16 -4.67
N ARG A 64 15.66 13.90 -5.05
CA ARG A 64 14.99 12.93 -4.18
C ARG A 64 15.77 12.69 -2.88
N LYS A 65 17.09 12.54 -2.94
CA LYS A 65 17.95 12.33 -1.75
C LYS A 65 18.02 13.56 -0.83
N GLN A 66 17.93 14.77 -1.39
CA GLN A 66 17.93 16.03 -0.62
C GLN A 66 16.61 16.29 0.10
N ASN A 67 15.49 15.75 -0.41
CA ASN A 67 14.14 15.96 0.13
C ASN A 67 13.86 15.09 1.37
N ARG A 68 14.72 15.18 2.39
CA ARG A 68 14.63 14.43 3.66
C ARG A 68 14.53 15.36 4.86
N LEU A 69 13.97 14.84 5.96
CA LEU A 69 13.93 15.54 7.24
C LEU A 69 15.34 15.65 7.85
N ILE A 70 15.51 16.61 8.76
CA ILE A 70 16.74 16.75 9.53
C ILE A 70 16.83 15.59 10.51
N ARG A 71 18.04 15.04 10.68
CA ARG A 71 18.27 13.94 11.61
C ARG A 71 18.35 14.47 13.03
N GLN A 72 17.79 13.73 13.98
CA GLN A 72 17.71 14.11 15.39
C GLN A 72 19.07 14.46 16.01
N TRP A 73 20.13 13.70 15.72
CA TRP A 73 21.46 14.00 16.26
C TRP A 73 22.04 15.34 15.79
N ILE A 74 21.59 15.87 14.65
CA ILE A 74 21.97 17.22 14.18
C ILE A 74 21.23 18.29 14.98
N GLN A 75 20.00 18.00 15.42
CA GLN A 75 19.23 18.88 16.29
C GLN A 75 19.78 18.87 17.73
N MET A 76 20.36 17.75 18.17
CA MET A 76 20.94 17.60 19.51
C MET A 76 22.33 18.24 19.67
N LYS A 77 22.94 18.77 18.60
CA LYS A 77 24.21 19.50 18.70
C LYS A 77 24.00 20.85 19.39
N SER A 78 24.82 21.14 20.40
CA SER A 78 24.68 22.31 21.29
C SER A 78 24.61 23.65 20.56
N ASP A 79 25.35 23.83 19.47
CA ASP A 79 25.38 25.09 18.69
C ASP A 79 24.49 25.08 17.42
N SER A 80 23.59 24.10 17.31
CA SER A 80 22.75 23.93 16.13
C SER A 80 21.48 24.80 16.21
N LYS A 81 21.42 25.85 15.39
CA LYS A 81 20.21 26.68 15.22
C LYS A 81 19.19 26.08 14.22
N ILE A 82 19.50 24.95 13.59
CA ILE A 82 18.72 24.42 12.47
C ILE A 82 17.54 23.56 12.97
N ARG A 83 16.32 24.09 12.85
CA ARG A 83 15.08 23.39 13.29
C ARG A 83 14.48 22.47 12.21
N TYR A 84 14.38 22.96 10.98
CA TYR A 84 13.80 22.23 9.85
C TYR A 84 14.60 22.45 8.57
N ASN A 85 14.45 21.54 7.60
CA ASN A 85 15.11 21.65 6.29
C ASN A 85 14.32 22.63 5.41
N ALA A 86 14.76 23.89 5.35
CA ALA A 86 14.12 24.92 4.54
C ALA A 86 14.11 24.61 3.03
N LYS A 87 15.01 23.76 2.55
CA LYS A 87 15.09 23.35 1.14
C LYS A 87 14.19 22.15 0.80
N ARG A 88 13.47 21.62 1.79
CA ARG A 88 12.50 20.52 1.62
C ARG A 88 11.25 21.06 0.92
N GLY A 89 10.80 20.36 -0.11
CA GLY A 89 9.69 20.81 -0.95
C GLY A 89 8.66 19.70 -1.22
N PRO A 90 7.35 19.98 -1.11
CA PRO A 90 6.33 19.04 -1.57
C PRO A 90 6.26 19.05 -3.10
N TRP A 91 6.20 17.84 -3.69
CA TRP A 91 6.20 17.60 -5.13
C TRP A 91 5.06 18.27 -5.90
N ARG A 92 3.93 18.57 -5.22
CA ARG A 92 2.78 19.25 -5.84
C ARG A 92 2.89 20.76 -5.90
N ARG A 93 3.71 21.39 -5.03
CA ARG A 93 3.81 22.86 -4.95
C ARG A 93 5.10 23.41 -5.54
N ILE A 94 6.13 22.57 -5.66
CA ILE A 94 7.44 22.99 -6.16
C ILE A 94 7.78 22.19 -7.41
N THR A 95 7.86 22.90 -8.52
CA THR A 95 8.33 22.35 -9.80
C THR A 95 9.85 22.20 -9.75
N LEU A 96 10.36 21.01 -10.07
CA LEU A 96 11.79 20.80 -10.26
C LEU A 96 12.17 21.37 -11.63
N ALA A 97 12.88 22.49 -11.65
CA ALA A 97 13.49 22.97 -12.89
C ALA A 97 14.55 21.96 -13.34
N LEU A 98 14.40 21.46 -14.57
CA LEU A 98 15.25 20.45 -15.23
C LEU A 98 16.04 21.07 -16.36
#